data_AF-A0A0B2X4U4-F1
#
_entry.id   AF-A0A0B2X4U4-F1
#
_cell.length_a   1.000
_cell.length_b   1.000
_cell.length_c   1.000
_cell.angle_alpha   90.00
_cell.angle_beta   90.00
_cell.angle_gamma   90.00
#
_symmetry.space_group_name_H-M   'P 1'
#
loop_
_entity.id
_entity.type
_entity.pdbx_description
1 polymer ?
#
loop_
_entity_poly.entity_id
_entity_poly.type
_entity_poly.pdbx_seq_one_letter_code
_entity_poly.pdbx_strand_id
1 'polypeptide(L)'
;MPFLGQQTKLRWYSLTLHYHLSILMFIDIIEATGRHDLLASVAKTNADAENAVMNALVFGLQNTFTATTSSVSSPKDAKALSASDLSFTVPIISIDPYPHHVVASVQLIRKAIDRDLKQGKITDESHASLRSTLEAALSHLPQSSKSVQAARNRFSEMGTPSAILARQDPLIQQMMQSNFPLPPKATTPCNTMGLVRHATAPATRGVPVLKGHGSVRLPISALLLPINRLIIAPALVSLCKCGRRIRCVTLTSNRHPRIGSDHNGAASTKVQFSTVAMRGKWTSKGNDVHLIDGKPSQLQASIENVSQLRSQLDPNGNFGKVRTHSPDAMKAALSQSWLVVECVPERLHMKQEVMAQLDDLAPEDTIIASNSSSYPCSEIVAGLALKNARRILNWPPEIPVIEIMGHESTDAFLIRTMMERCAAHGFSPFHVRGTSIGYIYNRIWAAIKREALLTAAEGAGTPDEIDAIFRGVLKTGKGPFELMDIVGLDVVFDIEEHYAAARGHLPEQPRSYLASYLQKGHLGVKSGQGFYTYGSSPSMRPESPRETAPTTACKIDTSQSAPHIRG
;
A
#
# COMPACT_ATOMS: atom_id res chain seq x y z
N MET A 1 23.85 15.08 5.75
CA MET A 1 22.98 14.71 6.88
C MET A 1 23.76 13.91 7.92
N PRO A 2 24.53 14.54 8.84
CA PRO A 2 25.31 13.80 9.84
C PRO A 2 24.43 13.17 10.93
N PHE A 3 23.39 13.88 11.40
CA PHE A 3 22.58 13.54 12.57
C PHE A 3 21.55 12.40 12.40
N LEU A 4 21.49 11.72 11.24
CA LEU A 4 20.55 10.61 11.03
C LEU A 4 21.13 9.28 11.48
N GLY A 5 20.39 8.53 12.31
CA GLY A 5 20.75 7.16 12.68
C GLY A 5 20.84 6.22 11.46
N GLN A 6 21.69 5.20 11.55
CA GLN A 6 22.04 4.33 10.40
C GLN A 6 20.81 3.67 9.75
N GLN A 7 19.82 3.23 10.53
CA GLN A 7 18.55 2.70 9.99
C GLN A 7 17.79 3.72 9.13
N THR A 8 17.76 5.00 9.55
CA THR A 8 17.09 6.08 8.80
C THR A 8 17.85 6.39 7.51
N LYS A 9 19.19 6.37 7.54
CA LYS A 9 20.03 6.50 6.34
C LYS A 9 19.77 5.37 5.33
N LEU A 10 19.73 4.12 5.81
CA LEU A 10 19.45 2.94 4.98
C LEU A 10 18.04 2.99 4.36
N ARG A 11 17.01 3.35 5.16
CA ARG A 11 15.64 3.53 4.67
C ARG A 11 15.51 4.64 3.63
N TRP A 12 16.17 5.79 3.85
CA TRP A 12 16.19 6.88 2.88
C TRP A 12 16.84 6.46 1.57
N TYR A 13 18.04 5.88 1.64
CA TYR A 13 18.77 5.36 0.47
C TYR A 13 17.91 4.38 -0.34
N SER A 14 17.38 3.35 0.33
CA SER A 14 16.60 2.30 -0.31
C SER A 14 15.34 2.86 -0.98
N LEU A 15 14.58 3.72 -0.29
CA LEU A 15 13.37 4.34 -0.84
C LEU A 15 13.68 5.25 -2.03
N THR A 16 14.67 6.14 -1.89
CA THR A 16 15.02 7.11 -2.94
C THR A 16 15.58 6.41 -4.18
N LEU A 17 16.45 5.40 -4.04
CA LEU A 17 17.00 4.65 -5.17
C LEU A 17 15.89 3.91 -5.94
N HIS A 18 15.09 3.09 -5.24
CA HIS A 18 14.12 2.21 -5.87
C HIS A 18 12.93 2.95 -6.50
N TYR A 19 12.44 4.02 -5.87
CA TYR A 19 11.35 4.82 -6.43
C TYR A 19 11.75 5.51 -7.74
N HIS A 20 12.92 6.16 -7.77
CA HIS A 20 13.36 6.88 -8.96
C HIS A 20 13.92 5.94 -10.03
N LEU A 21 14.52 4.81 -9.68
CA LEU A 21 14.84 3.74 -10.63
C LEU A 21 13.57 3.25 -11.36
N SER A 22 12.46 3.08 -10.63
CA SER A 22 11.19 2.65 -11.23
C SER A 22 10.68 3.64 -12.29
N ILE A 23 10.91 4.95 -12.09
CA ILE A 23 10.63 6.00 -13.08
C ILE A 23 11.56 5.87 -14.29
N LEU A 24 12.88 5.72 -14.09
CA LEU A 24 13.84 5.58 -15.19
C LEU A 24 13.59 4.32 -16.02
N MET A 25 13.24 3.19 -15.38
CA MET A 25 12.87 1.96 -16.09
C MET A 25 11.59 2.13 -16.93
N PHE A 26 10.58 2.84 -16.42
CA PHE A 26 9.37 3.13 -17.20
C PHE A 26 9.68 4.01 -18.43
N ILE A 27 10.60 4.95 -18.31
CA ILE A 27 11.02 5.84 -19.40
C ILE A 27 11.89 5.07 -20.42
N ASP A 28 12.80 4.21 -19.97
CA ASP A 28 13.58 3.32 -20.84
C ASP A 28 12.67 2.36 -21.64
N ILE A 29 11.57 1.87 -21.05
CA ILE A 29 10.54 1.10 -21.75
C ILE A 29 9.81 1.96 -22.81
N ILE A 30 9.50 3.23 -22.52
CA ILE A 30 8.89 4.15 -23.51
C ILE A 30 9.85 4.39 -24.70
N GLU A 31 11.14 4.58 -24.43
CA GLU A 31 12.17 4.71 -25.48
C GLU A 31 12.33 3.42 -26.30
N ALA A 32 12.46 2.26 -25.62
CA ALA A 32 12.64 0.97 -26.26
C ALA A 32 11.41 0.50 -27.08
N THR A 33 10.21 0.97 -26.74
CA THR A 33 8.98 0.72 -27.51
C THR A 33 8.68 1.78 -28.57
N GLY A 34 9.58 2.76 -28.78
CA GLY A 34 9.44 3.81 -29.79
C GLY A 34 8.32 4.81 -29.51
N ARG A 35 7.80 4.88 -28.29
CA ARG A 35 6.67 5.73 -27.88
C ARG A 35 7.12 7.17 -27.58
N HIS A 36 7.82 7.76 -28.54
CA HIS A 36 8.39 9.11 -28.44
C HIS A 36 7.33 10.21 -28.23
N ASP A 37 6.07 9.95 -28.56
CA ASP A 37 4.92 10.81 -28.25
C ASP A 37 4.73 11.05 -26.74
N LEU A 38 5.12 10.09 -25.89
CA LEU A 38 5.02 10.20 -24.44
C LEU A 38 6.21 10.93 -23.81
N LEU A 39 7.39 10.90 -24.43
CA LEU A 39 8.65 11.40 -23.84
C LEU A 39 8.57 12.89 -23.47
N ALA A 40 7.92 13.71 -24.30
CA ALA A 40 7.72 15.14 -24.02
C ALA A 40 6.92 15.38 -22.71
N SER A 41 6.01 14.48 -22.35
CA SER A 41 5.19 14.60 -21.13
C SER A 41 5.95 14.21 -19.84
N VAL A 42 7.02 13.41 -19.96
CA VAL A 42 7.82 12.89 -18.83
C VAL A 42 9.22 13.50 -18.72
N ALA A 43 9.65 14.34 -19.68
CA ALA A 43 11.00 14.87 -19.77
C ALA A 43 11.51 15.55 -18.48
N LYS A 44 10.66 16.30 -17.77
CA LYS A 44 11.03 16.87 -16.46
C LYS A 44 11.22 15.77 -15.41
N THR A 45 10.24 14.88 -15.29
CA THR A 45 10.26 13.74 -14.35
C THR A 45 11.47 12.84 -14.57
N ASN A 46 11.94 12.72 -15.82
CA ASN A 46 13.19 12.04 -16.15
C ASN A 46 14.40 12.72 -15.51
N ALA A 47 14.59 14.02 -15.74
CA ALA A 47 15.73 14.76 -15.19
C ALA A 47 15.69 14.80 -13.65
N ASP A 48 14.51 14.94 -13.04
CA ASP A 48 14.32 14.88 -11.58
C ASP A 48 14.73 13.49 -11.04
N ALA A 49 14.37 12.39 -11.74
CA ALA A 49 14.71 11.02 -11.37
C ALA A 49 16.19 10.67 -11.61
N GLU A 50 16.79 11.13 -12.72
CA GLU A 50 18.21 10.94 -13.03
C GLU A 50 19.09 11.54 -11.91
N ASN A 51 18.79 12.79 -11.52
CA ASN A 51 19.44 13.45 -10.39
C ASN A 51 19.20 12.71 -9.07
N ALA A 52 17.98 12.24 -8.80
CA ALA A 52 17.66 11.54 -7.55
C ALA A 52 18.39 10.20 -7.40
N VAL A 53 18.50 9.40 -8.48
CA VAL A 53 19.24 8.13 -8.48
C VAL A 53 20.74 8.39 -8.34
N MET A 54 21.31 9.36 -9.06
CA MET A 54 22.74 9.71 -8.92
C MET A 54 23.07 10.14 -7.49
N ASN A 55 22.24 11.00 -6.88
CA ASN A 55 22.39 11.41 -5.48
C ASN A 55 22.22 10.24 -4.49
N ALA A 56 21.33 9.28 -4.77
CA ALA A 56 21.19 8.08 -3.94
C ALA A 56 22.45 7.19 -4.01
N LEU A 57 23.03 6.97 -5.19
CA LEU A 57 24.28 6.23 -5.36
C LEU A 57 25.44 6.91 -4.60
N VAL A 58 25.61 8.22 -4.74
CA VAL A 58 26.59 9.02 -3.99
C VAL A 58 26.38 8.87 -2.48
N PHE A 59 25.14 9.00 -1.99
CA PHE A 59 24.82 8.86 -0.58
C PHE A 59 25.12 7.45 -0.04
N GLY A 60 24.81 6.41 -0.82
CA GLY A 60 25.05 5.01 -0.46
C GLY A 60 26.53 4.64 -0.40
N LEU A 61 27.39 5.33 -1.16
CA LEU A 61 28.85 5.24 -1.08
C LEU A 61 29.41 6.03 0.11
N GLN A 62 28.93 7.26 0.32
CA GLN A 62 29.45 8.17 1.36
C GLN A 62 28.98 7.86 2.79
N ASN A 63 27.94 7.04 2.97
CA ASN A 63 27.41 6.68 4.28
C ASN A 63 27.60 5.19 4.55
N THR A 64 28.11 4.88 5.74
CA THR A 64 28.31 3.50 6.19
C THR A 64 27.20 3.02 7.12
N PHE A 65 27.10 1.69 7.20
CA PHE A 65 26.31 0.94 8.15
C PHE A 65 27.25 0.04 8.96
N THR A 66 27.01 -0.08 10.26
CA THR A 66 27.82 -0.87 11.20
C THR A 66 26.94 -1.96 11.80
N ALA A 67 27.33 -3.22 11.59
CA ALA A 67 26.68 -4.36 12.23
C ALA A 67 27.59 -4.93 13.31
N THR A 68 27.03 -5.17 14.50
CA THR A 68 27.68 -5.85 15.63
C THR A 68 27.11 -7.25 15.78
N THR A 69 27.95 -8.28 15.73
CA THR A 69 27.51 -9.67 15.96
C THR A 69 27.80 -10.09 17.39
N SER A 70 26.83 -9.91 18.29
CA SER A 70 26.87 -10.53 19.62
C SER A 70 26.72 -12.05 19.48
N SER A 71 27.75 -12.79 19.90
CA SER A 71 27.73 -14.25 19.83
C SER A 71 26.84 -14.82 20.93
N VAL A 72 25.66 -15.33 20.56
CA VAL A 72 24.79 -16.06 21.48
C VAL A 72 25.38 -17.45 21.71
N SER A 73 26.22 -17.59 22.73
CA SER A 73 26.72 -18.88 23.19
C SER A 73 25.62 -19.66 23.91
N SER A 74 25.33 -20.88 23.42
CA SER A 74 24.45 -21.80 24.13
C SER A 74 25.10 -22.25 25.46
N PRO A 75 24.37 -22.28 26.58
CA PRO A 75 24.96 -22.57 27.89
C PRO A 75 25.24 -24.07 28.05
N LYS A 76 26.46 -24.52 27.71
CA LYS A 76 26.99 -25.81 28.19
C LYS A 76 28.52 -25.93 28.29
N ASP A 77 29.30 -25.35 27.38
CA ASP A 77 30.76 -25.50 27.35
C ASP A 77 31.52 -24.20 27.65
N ALA A 78 31.46 -23.77 28.91
CA ALA A 78 32.14 -22.57 29.39
C ALA A 78 33.63 -22.83 29.71
N LYS A 79 34.49 -22.98 28.68
CA LYS A 79 35.95 -22.93 28.83
C LYS A 79 36.63 -21.97 27.85
N ALA A 80 36.93 -20.77 28.37
CA ALA A 80 38.04 -19.89 27.97
C ALA A 80 38.27 -19.67 26.45
N LEU A 81 37.35 -18.97 25.80
CA LEU A 81 37.62 -18.17 24.59
C LEU A 81 37.10 -16.75 24.82
N SER A 82 37.92 -15.75 24.53
CA SER A 82 37.56 -14.34 24.72
C SER A 82 36.57 -13.89 23.66
N ALA A 83 35.37 -13.47 24.07
CA ALA A 83 34.39 -12.89 23.16
C ALA A 83 34.85 -11.51 22.67
N SER A 84 35.44 -11.44 21.48
CA SER A 84 35.64 -10.21 20.75
C SER A 84 34.37 -9.87 19.96
N ASP A 85 33.71 -8.77 20.32
CA ASP A 85 32.56 -8.25 19.56
C ASP A 85 32.99 -7.88 18.14
N LEU A 86 32.69 -8.75 17.18
CA LEU A 86 32.95 -8.51 15.76
C LEU A 86 31.97 -7.46 15.24
N SER A 87 32.45 -6.22 15.19
CA SER A 87 31.80 -5.14 14.47
C SER A 87 32.39 -5.01 13.07
N PHE A 88 31.53 -5.00 12.04
CA PHE A 88 31.94 -4.69 10.67
C PHE A 88 31.20 -3.45 10.16
N THR A 89 31.93 -2.56 9.49
CA THR A 89 31.40 -1.31 8.93
C THR A 89 31.63 -1.30 7.43
N VAL A 90 30.55 -1.10 6.66
CA VAL A 90 30.55 -1.14 5.19
C VAL A 90 29.70 0.00 4.63
N PRO A 91 29.93 0.48 3.39
CA PRO A 91 29.02 1.42 2.73
C PRO A 91 27.60 0.87 2.62
N ILE A 92 26.60 1.74 2.71
CA ILE A 92 25.18 1.36 2.63
C ILE A 92 24.87 0.64 1.30
N ILE A 93 25.52 1.02 0.21
CA ILE A 93 25.39 0.36 -1.10
C ILE A 93 25.88 -1.10 -1.11
N SER A 94 26.79 -1.50 -0.20
CA SER A 94 27.25 -2.90 -0.09
C SER A 94 26.25 -3.82 0.60
N ILE A 95 25.22 -3.27 1.25
CA ILE A 95 24.16 -4.04 1.94
C ILE A 95 22.77 -3.84 1.33
N ASP A 96 22.70 -3.33 0.10
CA ASP A 96 21.42 -3.25 -0.61
C ASP A 96 20.89 -4.67 -0.92
N PRO A 97 19.63 -5.00 -0.55
CA PRO A 97 19.08 -6.34 -0.75
C PRO A 97 18.80 -6.69 -2.22
N TYR A 98 18.91 -5.72 -3.14
CA TYR A 98 18.68 -5.91 -4.58
C TYR A 98 19.85 -5.38 -5.42
N PRO A 99 21.04 -6.03 -5.41
CA PRO A 99 22.20 -5.60 -6.21
C PRO A 99 21.92 -5.42 -7.72
N HIS A 100 20.91 -6.10 -8.26
CA HIS A 100 20.46 -5.93 -9.63
C HIS A 100 19.75 -4.59 -9.90
N HIS A 101 19.06 -4.01 -8.91
CA HIS A 101 18.51 -2.65 -9.00
C HIS A 101 19.63 -1.62 -9.00
N VAL A 102 20.66 -1.78 -8.15
CA VAL A 102 21.84 -0.91 -8.18
C VAL A 102 22.56 -0.99 -9.54
N VAL A 103 22.70 -2.20 -10.11
CA VAL A 103 23.23 -2.39 -11.48
C VAL A 103 22.36 -1.68 -12.54
N ALA A 104 21.03 -1.79 -12.46
CA ALA A 104 20.12 -1.12 -13.40
C ALA A 104 20.19 0.41 -13.28
N SER A 105 20.21 0.95 -12.04
CA SER A 105 20.45 2.37 -11.76
C SER A 105 21.74 2.85 -12.41
N VAL A 106 22.84 2.12 -12.21
CA VAL A 106 24.14 2.45 -12.78
C VAL A 106 24.13 2.43 -14.32
N GLN A 107 23.44 1.48 -14.95
CA GLN A 107 23.34 1.41 -16.41
C GLN A 107 22.51 2.55 -17.01
N LEU A 108 21.36 2.87 -16.41
CA LEU A 108 20.47 3.96 -16.86
C LEU A 108 21.09 5.34 -16.64
N ILE A 109 21.76 5.56 -15.50
CA ILE A 109 22.48 6.82 -15.26
C ILE A 109 23.70 6.96 -16.18
N ARG A 110 24.39 5.86 -16.54
CA ARG A 110 25.42 5.92 -17.58
C ARG A 110 24.85 6.35 -18.93
N LYS A 111 23.68 5.81 -19.33
CA LYS A 111 22.97 6.22 -20.56
C LYS A 111 22.67 7.72 -20.56
N ALA A 112 22.24 8.28 -19.43
CA ALA A 112 21.99 9.72 -19.26
C ALA A 112 23.27 10.57 -19.33
N ILE A 113 24.34 10.15 -18.66
CA ILE A 113 25.65 10.84 -18.66
C ILE A 113 26.28 10.82 -20.06
N ASP A 114 26.29 9.65 -20.73
CA ASP A 114 26.82 9.50 -22.09
C ASP A 114 25.95 10.26 -23.13
N ARG A 115 24.66 10.48 -22.86
CA ARG A 115 23.76 11.36 -23.64
C ARG A 115 24.10 12.84 -23.43
N ASP A 116 24.27 13.26 -22.19
CA ASP A 116 24.43 14.68 -21.86
C ASP A 116 25.81 15.23 -22.22
N LEU A 117 26.86 14.39 -22.25
CA LEU A 117 28.13 14.73 -22.90
C LEU A 117 27.94 14.96 -24.41
N LYS A 118 27.25 14.06 -25.11
CA LYS A 118 26.95 14.19 -26.56
C LYS A 118 26.07 15.41 -26.88
N GLN A 119 25.34 15.94 -25.91
CA GLN A 119 24.54 17.16 -26.02
C GLN A 119 25.29 18.42 -25.53
N GLY A 120 26.58 18.31 -25.16
CA GLY A 120 27.39 19.44 -24.72
C GLY A 120 26.97 20.06 -23.37
N LYS A 121 26.19 19.34 -22.55
CA LYS A 121 25.69 19.85 -21.25
C LYS A 121 26.70 19.70 -20.11
N ILE A 122 27.67 18.79 -20.26
CA ILE A 122 28.69 18.48 -19.25
C ILE A 122 30.07 18.43 -19.93
N THR A 123 31.13 18.74 -19.18
CA THR A 123 32.53 18.60 -19.65
C THR A 123 33.00 17.15 -19.56
N ASP A 124 34.07 16.81 -20.30
CA ASP A 124 34.72 15.50 -20.19
C ASP A 124 35.22 15.21 -18.76
N GLU A 125 35.70 16.23 -18.04
CA GLU A 125 36.06 16.13 -16.62
C GLU A 125 34.85 15.75 -15.73
N SER A 126 33.69 16.37 -16.00
CA SER A 126 32.44 16.06 -15.30
C SER A 126 31.97 14.64 -15.61
N HIS A 127 32.06 14.23 -16.88
CA HIS A 127 31.74 12.89 -17.36
C HIS A 127 32.62 11.82 -16.69
N ALA A 128 33.94 12.04 -16.64
CA ALA A 128 34.88 11.15 -15.97
C ALA A 128 34.61 11.04 -14.45
N SER A 129 34.34 12.16 -13.77
CA SER A 129 34.02 12.19 -12.34
C SER A 129 32.72 11.42 -12.00
N LEU A 130 31.66 11.65 -12.78
CA LEU A 130 30.39 10.93 -12.62
C LEU A 130 30.55 9.44 -12.92
N ARG A 131 31.31 9.06 -13.95
CA ARG A 131 31.60 7.65 -14.28
C ARG A 131 32.42 6.94 -13.20
N SER A 132 33.44 7.59 -12.65
CA SER A 132 34.20 7.06 -11.50
C SER A 132 33.28 6.75 -10.30
N THR A 133 32.28 7.59 -10.06
CA THR A 133 31.26 7.36 -9.02
C THR A 133 30.39 6.13 -9.31
N LEU A 134 30.04 5.88 -10.58
CA LEU A 134 29.31 4.68 -11.00
C LEU A 134 30.17 3.40 -10.91
N GLU A 135 31.46 3.49 -11.19
CA GLU A 135 32.40 2.36 -11.07
C GLU A 135 32.66 2.00 -9.60
N ALA A 136 32.73 3.00 -8.71
CA ALA A 136 32.72 2.78 -7.26
C ALA A 136 31.41 2.14 -6.77
N ALA A 137 30.26 2.53 -7.32
CA ALA A 137 28.98 1.88 -7.01
C ALA A 137 28.97 0.38 -7.38
N LEU A 138 29.59 -0.02 -8.50
CA LEU A 138 29.70 -1.42 -8.91
C LEU A 138 30.77 -2.22 -8.15
N SER A 139 31.86 -1.60 -7.70
CA SER A 139 32.92 -2.29 -6.96
C SER A 139 32.47 -2.72 -5.55
N HIS A 140 31.55 -1.97 -4.96
CA HIS A 140 31.00 -2.22 -3.62
C HIS A 140 29.88 -3.28 -3.56
N LEU A 141 29.36 -3.75 -4.70
CA LEU A 141 28.32 -4.80 -4.75
C LEU A 141 28.89 -6.23 -4.58
N PRO A 142 28.05 -7.24 -4.27
CA PRO A 142 28.47 -8.63 -4.22
C PRO A 142 29.06 -9.13 -5.55
N GLN A 143 30.39 -9.25 -5.63
CA GLN A 143 31.12 -9.63 -6.84
C GLN A 143 30.90 -11.09 -7.29
N SER A 144 30.23 -11.91 -6.47
CA SER A 144 29.72 -13.23 -6.84
C SER A 144 28.51 -13.19 -7.79
N SER A 145 27.85 -12.04 -7.93
CA SER A 145 26.69 -11.89 -8.82
C SER A 145 27.12 -11.75 -10.28
N LYS A 146 26.60 -12.64 -11.14
CA LYS A 146 26.79 -12.59 -12.59
C LYS A 146 26.34 -11.25 -13.21
N SER A 147 25.32 -10.59 -12.66
CA SER A 147 24.85 -9.29 -13.17
C SER A 147 25.81 -8.15 -12.82
N VAL A 148 26.44 -8.20 -11.65
CA VAL A 148 27.47 -7.23 -11.22
C VAL A 148 28.74 -7.41 -12.05
N GLN A 149 29.19 -8.66 -12.25
CA GLN A 149 30.32 -8.99 -13.14
C GLN A 149 30.07 -8.50 -14.58
N ALA A 150 28.91 -8.82 -15.17
CA ALA A 150 28.57 -8.39 -16.51
C ALA A 150 28.45 -6.86 -16.65
N ALA A 151 27.95 -6.16 -15.62
CA ALA A 151 27.91 -4.70 -15.60
C ALA A 151 29.31 -4.09 -15.52
N ARG A 152 30.19 -4.64 -14.66
CA ARG A 152 31.56 -4.17 -14.48
C ARG A 152 32.39 -4.34 -15.76
N ASN A 153 32.31 -5.49 -16.42
CA ASN A 153 32.97 -5.73 -17.71
C ASN A 153 32.50 -4.73 -18.78
N ARG A 154 31.17 -4.53 -18.90
CA ARG A 154 30.57 -3.52 -19.81
C ARG A 154 30.90 -2.06 -19.47
N PHE A 155 31.46 -1.77 -18.29
CA PHE A 155 32.01 -0.46 -17.95
C PHE A 155 33.45 -0.34 -18.44
N SER A 156 34.31 -1.31 -18.10
CA SER A 156 35.74 -1.32 -18.49
C SER A 156 35.96 -1.45 -20.00
N GLU A 157 35.13 -2.22 -20.71
CA GLU A 157 35.23 -2.44 -22.17
C GLU A 157 35.05 -1.15 -23.02
N MET A 158 34.52 -0.07 -22.44
CA MET A 158 34.28 1.20 -23.14
C MET A 158 35.26 2.32 -22.75
N GLY A 159 36.38 1.97 -22.10
CA GLY A 159 37.40 2.93 -21.67
C GLY A 159 38.35 3.45 -22.76
N THR A 160 38.26 2.97 -24.01
CA THR A 160 39.13 3.40 -25.13
C THR A 160 38.33 4.00 -26.29
N PRO A 161 38.66 5.21 -26.77
CA PRO A 161 37.88 5.93 -27.80
C PRO A 161 38.12 5.43 -29.25
N SER A 162 38.16 4.11 -29.45
CA SER A 162 38.22 3.48 -30.79
C SER A 162 37.20 2.36 -31.01
N ALA A 163 36.65 1.74 -29.96
CA ALA A 163 35.79 0.55 -30.11
C ALA A 163 34.38 0.83 -30.66
N ILE A 164 33.92 2.08 -30.62
CA ILE A 164 32.52 2.47 -30.90
C ILE A 164 32.16 2.39 -32.41
N LEU A 165 33.14 2.41 -33.31
CA LEU A 165 32.92 2.31 -34.76
C LEU A 165 32.84 0.86 -35.29
N ALA A 166 33.10 -0.15 -34.47
CA ALA A 166 33.39 -1.52 -34.94
C ALA A 166 32.29 -2.57 -34.67
N ARG A 167 31.05 -2.16 -34.35
CA ARG A 167 29.90 -3.07 -34.18
C ARG A 167 28.62 -2.55 -34.83
N GLN A 168 28.56 -2.61 -36.16
CA GLN A 168 27.30 -2.81 -36.87
C GLN A 168 27.06 -4.32 -37.05
N ASP A 169 25.80 -4.73 -37.09
CA ASP A 169 25.41 -6.14 -37.15
C ASP A 169 25.57 -6.71 -38.58
N PRO A 170 26.35 -7.79 -38.80
CA PRO A 170 26.60 -8.35 -40.13
C PRO A 170 25.33 -8.71 -40.91
N LEU A 171 24.25 -9.10 -40.22
CA LEU A 171 22.98 -9.47 -40.85
C LEU A 171 22.33 -8.30 -41.60
N ILE A 172 22.47 -7.07 -41.11
CA ILE A 172 21.84 -5.88 -41.73
C ILE A 172 22.56 -5.52 -43.04
N GLN A 173 23.89 -5.68 -43.08
CA GLN A 173 24.68 -5.37 -44.26
C GLN A 173 24.44 -6.38 -45.40
N GLN A 174 24.18 -7.65 -45.06
CA GLN A 174 23.89 -8.71 -46.03
C GLN A 174 22.50 -8.56 -46.69
N MET A 175 21.51 -7.98 -45.99
CA MET A 175 20.19 -7.68 -46.56
C MET A 175 20.17 -6.50 -47.54
N MET A 176 21.22 -5.66 -47.57
CA MET A 176 21.29 -4.44 -48.40
C MET A 176 21.91 -4.66 -49.80
N GLN A 177 22.39 -5.87 -50.13
CA GLN A 177 23.22 -6.10 -51.33
C GLN A 177 22.65 -7.08 -52.37
N SER A 178 21.47 -7.67 -52.15
CA SER A 178 20.86 -8.62 -53.08
C SER A 178 19.89 -7.95 -54.07
N ASN A 179 20.40 -7.49 -55.22
CA ASN A 179 19.58 -7.05 -56.35
C ASN A 179 18.81 -8.23 -56.97
N PHE A 180 17.48 -8.25 -56.81
CA PHE A 180 16.57 -9.09 -57.60
C PHE A 180 15.69 -8.21 -58.50
N PRO A 181 15.54 -8.51 -59.80
CA PRO A 181 14.75 -7.70 -60.72
C PRO A 181 13.25 -7.89 -60.52
N LEU A 182 12.48 -6.80 -60.61
CA LEU A 182 11.02 -6.81 -60.57
C LEU A 182 10.43 -7.22 -61.94
N PRO A 183 9.43 -8.12 -62.00
CA PRO A 183 8.64 -8.35 -63.20
C PRO A 183 7.70 -7.17 -63.51
N PRO A 184 7.30 -6.96 -64.78
CA PRO A 184 6.55 -5.77 -65.21
C PRO A 184 5.07 -5.79 -64.82
N LYS A 185 4.46 -4.60 -64.80
CA LYS A 185 3.01 -4.40 -64.57
C LYS A 185 2.19 -4.86 -65.79
N ALA A 186 1.06 -5.52 -65.53
CA ALA A 186 0.03 -5.85 -66.51
C ALA A 186 -1.37 -5.46 -66.00
N THR A 187 -2.36 -5.41 -66.90
CA THR A 187 -3.69 -4.80 -66.69
C THR A 187 -4.83 -5.78 -66.37
N THR A 188 -5.97 -5.23 -65.95
CA THR A 188 -7.32 -5.80 -65.76
C THR A 188 -7.85 -6.68 -66.93
N PRO A 189 -8.94 -7.51 -66.78
CA PRO A 189 -10.01 -7.50 -65.75
C PRO A 189 -10.46 -8.89 -65.20
N CYS A 190 -11.66 -8.95 -64.58
CA CYS A 190 -12.44 -10.12 -64.11
C CYS A 190 -12.51 -11.33 -65.07
N ASN A 191 -12.62 -12.57 -64.54
CA ASN A 191 -13.93 -13.24 -64.33
C ASN A 191 -13.93 -14.64 -63.63
N THR A 192 -15.07 -14.96 -63.00
CA THR A 192 -15.75 -16.26 -62.75
C THR A 192 -15.05 -17.60 -62.40
N MET A 193 -15.64 -18.24 -61.37
CA MET A 193 -15.95 -19.68 -61.20
C MET A 193 -14.87 -20.70 -60.77
N GLY A 194 -15.30 -21.55 -59.82
CA GLY A 194 -14.59 -22.69 -59.24
C GLY A 194 -15.47 -23.38 -58.19
N LEU A 195 -16.56 -24.01 -58.62
CA LEU A 195 -17.59 -24.58 -57.73
C LEU A 195 -17.21 -25.97 -57.20
N VAL A 196 -17.31 -26.17 -55.89
CA VAL A 196 -17.79 -27.45 -55.32
C VAL A 196 -18.79 -27.13 -54.21
N ARG A 197 -20.06 -27.50 -54.43
CA ARG A 197 -21.09 -27.66 -53.38
C ARG A 197 -21.11 -29.15 -53.01
N HIS A 198 -21.33 -29.55 -51.77
CA HIS A 198 -22.64 -29.72 -51.08
C HIS A 198 -22.31 -30.39 -49.71
N ALA A 199 -23.12 -30.50 -48.66
CA ALA A 199 -24.47 -30.03 -48.24
C ALA A 199 -24.68 -30.52 -46.78
N THR A 200 -25.60 -30.07 -45.91
CA THR A 200 -26.51 -28.90 -45.82
C THR A 200 -26.98 -28.77 -44.36
N ALA A 201 -27.32 -27.56 -43.91
CA ALA A 201 -28.16 -27.34 -42.71
C ALA A 201 -29.67 -27.46 -43.05
N PRO A 202 -30.56 -27.41 -42.04
CA PRO A 202 -31.30 -26.17 -41.73
C PRO A 202 -31.18 -25.78 -40.24
N ALA A 203 -31.16 -24.52 -39.77
CA ALA A 203 -32.00 -23.34 -40.07
C ALA A 203 -33.42 -23.45 -39.45
N THR A 204 -34.09 -22.42 -38.91
CA THR A 204 -33.92 -20.95 -38.89
C THR A 204 -34.16 -20.43 -37.44
N ARG A 205 -34.23 -19.14 -37.01
CA ARG A 205 -34.18 -17.72 -37.50
C ARG A 205 -33.95 -16.85 -36.23
N GLY A 206 -33.71 -15.53 -36.21
CA GLY A 206 -33.51 -14.50 -37.24
C GLY A 206 -33.19 -13.14 -36.55
N VAL A 207 -32.62 -12.16 -37.27
CA VAL A 207 -32.13 -10.87 -36.73
C VAL A 207 -32.51 -9.70 -37.66
N PRO A 208 -32.89 -8.52 -37.16
CA PRO A 208 -32.84 -7.26 -37.90
C PRO A 208 -31.53 -6.49 -37.60
N VAL A 209 -30.77 -6.16 -38.65
CA VAL A 209 -29.56 -5.32 -38.57
C VAL A 209 -29.88 -3.91 -39.03
N LEU A 210 -29.39 -2.89 -38.32
CA LEU A 210 -29.23 -1.53 -38.84
C LEU A 210 -27.74 -1.14 -38.83
N LYS A 211 -27.29 -0.57 -39.95
CA LYS A 211 -25.90 -0.14 -40.16
C LYS A 211 -25.69 1.30 -39.71
N GLY A 212 -24.56 1.56 -39.05
CA GLY A 212 -24.00 2.90 -38.88
C GLY A 212 -22.48 2.85 -38.99
N HIS A 213 -21.87 3.74 -39.77
CA HIS A 213 -20.41 3.89 -39.80
C HIS A 213 -19.96 4.85 -38.70
N GLY A 214 -18.84 4.55 -38.05
CA GLY A 214 -18.26 5.42 -37.02
C GLY A 214 -16.97 4.86 -36.44
N SER A 215 -15.82 5.35 -36.91
CA SER A 215 -14.51 4.98 -36.38
C SER A 215 -14.30 5.58 -34.98
N VAL A 216 -14.49 4.77 -33.93
CA VAL A 216 -14.29 5.22 -32.54
C VAL A 216 -12.80 5.42 -32.25
N ARG A 217 -12.30 6.63 -32.52
CA ARG A 217 -11.05 7.11 -31.91
C ARG A 217 -11.30 7.32 -30.42
N LEU A 218 -10.76 6.45 -29.58
CA LEU A 218 -10.64 6.72 -28.14
C LEU A 218 -9.75 7.96 -27.94
N PRO A 219 -10.21 9.02 -27.25
CA PRO A 219 -9.41 10.22 -27.06
C PRO A 219 -8.29 9.96 -26.04
N ILE A 220 -7.08 10.43 -26.34
CA ILE A 220 -5.91 10.34 -25.46
C ILE A 220 -5.98 11.45 -24.38
N SER A 221 -7.08 11.46 -23.63
CA SER A 221 -7.36 12.36 -22.51
C SER A 221 -7.66 11.60 -21.21
N ALA A 222 -7.82 10.27 -21.28
CA ALA A 222 -8.07 9.40 -20.13
C ALA A 222 -6.79 8.82 -19.47
N LEU A 223 -5.60 9.15 -20.00
CA LEU A 223 -4.32 8.52 -19.61
C LEU A 223 -3.18 9.52 -19.28
N LEU A 224 -3.40 10.83 -19.47
CA LEU A 224 -2.44 11.88 -19.11
C LEU A 224 -3.17 13.10 -18.54
N LEU A 225 -3.00 13.37 -17.24
CA LEU A 225 -3.41 14.62 -16.60
C LEU A 225 -2.42 15.06 -15.50
N PRO A 226 -1.35 15.79 -15.86
CA PRO A 226 -0.70 16.73 -14.96
C PRO A 226 -1.29 18.15 -15.14
N ILE A 227 -1.57 18.80 -14.01
CA ILE A 227 -1.57 20.27 -13.81
C ILE A 227 -2.02 21.13 -15.01
N ASN A 228 -3.31 21.49 -15.05
CA ASN A 228 -3.72 22.75 -15.66
C ASN A 228 -4.16 23.70 -14.53
N ARG A 229 -3.39 24.78 -14.31
CA ARG A 229 -3.75 25.90 -13.41
C ARG A 229 -4.28 27.06 -14.25
N LEU A 230 -5.10 27.91 -13.61
CA LEU A 230 -5.93 28.97 -14.21
C LEU A 230 -7.18 28.45 -14.94
N ILE A 231 -8.17 29.36 -15.08
CA ILE A 231 -9.47 29.18 -15.76
C ILE A 231 -10.43 28.14 -15.14
N ILE A 232 -10.53 28.09 -13.81
CA ILE A 232 -11.84 27.95 -13.13
C ILE A 232 -11.91 28.92 -11.94
N ALA A 233 -12.33 30.15 -12.21
CA ALA A 233 -12.91 31.08 -11.23
C ALA A 233 -14.19 31.61 -11.89
N PRO A 234 -15.37 31.38 -11.26
CA PRO A 234 -15.72 32.13 -10.06
C PRO A 234 -16.14 31.30 -8.84
N ALA A 235 -16.42 30.00 -8.97
CA ALA A 235 -17.04 29.20 -7.90
C ALA A 235 -16.18 29.09 -6.61
N LEU A 236 -14.86 28.92 -6.75
CA LEU A 236 -13.90 28.85 -5.64
C LEU A 236 -13.88 30.11 -4.74
N VAL A 237 -14.37 31.25 -5.24
CA VAL A 237 -14.43 32.51 -4.49
C VAL A 237 -15.53 32.50 -3.42
N SER A 238 -16.54 31.63 -3.53
CA SER A 238 -17.64 31.59 -2.55
C SER A 238 -17.20 30.99 -1.21
N LEU A 239 -16.57 29.81 -1.23
CA LEU A 239 -16.09 29.15 0.00
C LEU A 239 -14.97 29.92 0.71
N CYS A 240 -14.11 30.63 -0.04
CA CYS A 240 -13.10 31.52 0.56
C CYS A 240 -13.64 32.86 1.07
N LYS A 241 -14.91 33.21 0.84
CA LYS A 241 -15.53 34.44 1.39
C LYS A 241 -16.03 34.28 2.83
N CYS A 242 -16.14 33.06 3.36
CA CYS A 242 -16.40 32.84 4.78
C CYS A 242 -15.07 32.66 5.53
N GLY A 243 -14.68 33.64 6.36
CA GLY A 243 -13.35 33.70 7.02
C GLY A 243 -13.08 32.65 8.12
N ARG A 244 -13.70 31.47 8.08
CA ARG A 244 -13.51 30.39 9.05
C ARG A 244 -12.19 29.66 8.74
N ARG A 245 -11.26 29.66 9.69
CA ARG A 245 -10.05 28.81 9.62
C ARG A 245 -10.45 27.33 9.58
N ILE A 246 -9.64 26.51 8.91
CA ILE A 246 -9.82 25.06 8.84
C ILE A 246 -9.75 24.47 10.26
N ARG A 247 -10.92 24.13 10.81
CA ARG A 247 -11.11 23.58 12.15
C ARG A 247 -12.06 22.39 12.12
N CYS A 248 -11.73 21.38 12.91
CA CYS A 248 -12.46 20.13 12.99
C CYS A 248 -12.96 19.90 14.43
N VAL A 249 -14.22 19.50 14.59
CA VAL A 249 -14.78 19.03 15.86
C VAL A 249 -14.69 17.50 15.90
N THR A 250 -14.28 16.92 17.03
CA THR A 250 -14.46 15.48 17.29
C THR A 250 -15.32 15.30 18.55
N LEU A 251 -16.48 14.67 18.40
CA LEU A 251 -17.28 14.22 19.54
C LEU A 251 -16.77 12.85 20.00
N THR A 252 -16.53 12.65 21.29
CA THR A 252 -16.38 11.32 21.90
C THR A 252 -17.33 11.15 23.09
N SER A 253 -17.58 9.90 23.48
CA SER A 253 -18.25 9.58 24.75
C SER A 253 -17.90 8.15 25.20
N ASN A 254 -16.63 7.78 25.09
CA ASN A 254 -16.21 6.40 25.34
C ASN A 254 -16.03 6.13 26.85
N ARG A 255 -16.39 4.93 27.32
CA ARG A 255 -16.01 4.48 28.67
C ARG A 255 -14.56 3.97 28.63
N HIS A 256 -13.78 4.21 29.67
CA HIS A 256 -12.61 3.36 29.92
C HIS A 256 -13.07 1.91 30.10
N PRO A 257 -12.40 0.92 29.50
CA PRO A 257 -12.48 -0.44 30.02
C PRO A 257 -11.92 -0.42 31.45
N ARG A 258 -12.71 -0.88 32.42
CA ARG A 258 -12.11 -1.38 33.66
C ARG A 258 -11.42 -2.69 33.33
N ILE A 259 -10.34 -3.03 34.04
CA ILE A 259 -9.76 -4.37 33.97
C ILE A 259 -10.74 -5.29 34.72
N GLY A 260 -11.68 -5.87 33.97
CA GLY A 260 -12.80 -6.65 34.51
C GLY A 260 -13.91 -6.87 33.48
N SER A 261 -13.86 -8.03 32.81
CA SER A 261 -15.01 -8.78 32.25
C SER A 261 -16.14 -7.98 31.58
N ASP A 262 -15.84 -7.23 30.50
CA ASP A 262 -16.83 -6.71 29.55
C ASP A 262 -16.37 -7.07 28.11
N HIS A 263 -17.17 -7.83 27.36
CA HIS A 263 -16.73 -8.57 26.17
C HIS A 263 -16.41 -7.72 24.90
N ASN A 264 -16.40 -6.39 24.98
CA ASN A 264 -16.28 -5.49 23.81
C ASN A 264 -14.91 -4.79 23.65
N GLY A 265 -13.83 -5.36 24.22
CA GLY A 265 -12.53 -4.69 24.35
C GLY A 265 -11.87 -4.24 23.03
N ALA A 266 -11.74 -5.14 22.05
CA ALA A 266 -10.91 -4.89 20.85
C ALA A 266 -11.44 -3.75 19.95
N ALA A 267 -12.76 -3.69 19.75
CA ALA A 267 -13.39 -2.62 18.98
C ALA A 267 -13.16 -1.25 19.62
N SER A 268 -13.27 -1.16 20.96
CA SER A 268 -12.98 0.07 21.71
C SER A 268 -11.53 0.52 21.51
N THR A 269 -10.57 -0.39 21.56
CA THR A 269 -9.14 -0.09 21.34
C THR A 269 -8.86 0.38 19.90
N LYS A 270 -9.44 -0.27 18.87
CA LYS A 270 -9.27 0.14 17.47
C LYS A 270 -9.81 1.57 17.23
N VAL A 271 -11.00 1.87 17.75
CA VAL A 271 -11.64 3.19 17.67
C VAL A 271 -10.85 4.26 18.42
N GLN A 272 -10.29 3.96 19.59
CA GLN A 272 -9.45 4.90 20.34
C GLN A 272 -8.18 5.24 19.54
N PHE A 273 -7.46 4.24 19.03
CA PHE A 273 -6.20 4.44 18.33
C PHE A 273 -6.38 5.20 17.00
N SER A 274 -7.42 4.88 16.23
CA SER A 274 -7.72 5.61 14.98
C SER A 274 -8.16 7.05 15.22
N THR A 275 -8.96 7.30 16.27
CA THR A 275 -9.39 8.66 16.66
C THR A 275 -8.21 9.51 17.16
N VAL A 276 -7.24 8.92 17.84
CA VAL A 276 -5.99 9.63 18.24
C VAL A 276 -5.13 9.93 17.00
N ALA A 277 -4.95 8.96 16.10
CA ALA A 277 -4.22 9.14 14.84
C ALA A 277 -4.82 10.22 13.93
N MET A 278 -6.16 10.28 13.87
CA MET A 278 -6.91 11.38 13.26
C MET A 278 -6.46 12.72 13.82
N ARG A 279 -6.60 12.92 15.14
CA ARG A 279 -6.34 14.20 15.81
C ARG A 279 -4.88 14.65 15.65
N GLY A 280 -3.92 13.72 15.63
CA GLY A 280 -2.52 14.00 15.31
C GLY A 280 -2.32 14.52 13.88
N LYS A 281 -2.78 13.76 12.87
CA LYS A 281 -2.61 14.11 11.44
C LYS A 281 -3.39 15.36 11.01
N TRP A 282 -4.53 15.64 11.64
CA TRP A 282 -5.27 16.88 11.39
C TRP A 282 -4.54 18.11 11.95
N THR A 283 -4.00 18.00 13.16
CA THR A 283 -3.32 19.14 13.80
C THR A 283 -1.90 19.38 13.28
N SER A 284 -1.22 18.40 12.66
CA SER A 284 0.16 18.51 12.14
C SER A 284 0.37 19.47 10.95
N LYS A 285 -0.69 20.15 10.50
CA LYS A 285 -0.64 21.23 9.50
C LYS A 285 -1.14 22.58 10.04
N GLY A 286 -1.09 22.78 11.36
CA GLY A 286 -1.49 24.04 12.01
C GLY A 286 -3.00 24.24 12.23
N ASN A 287 -3.84 23.26 11.91
CA ASN A 287 -5.29 23.35 12.08
C ASN A 287 -5.70 23.11 13.55
N ASP A 288 -6.52 24.00 14.11
CA ASP A 288 -7.11 23.82 15.45
C ASP A 288 -8.15 22.68 15.43
N VAL A 289 -8.18 21.88 16.50
CA VAL A 289 -9.16 20.80 16.71
C VAL A 289 -9.91 21.03 18.02
N HIS A 290 -11.23 20.90 17.95
CA HIS A 290 -12.14 21.03 19.08
C HIS A 290 -12.59 19.62 19.51
N LEU A 291 -12.40 19.26 20.78
CA LEU A 291 -12.80 17.99 21.37
C LEU A 291 -13.98 18.21 22.31
N ILE A 292 -15.00 17.36 22.20
CA ILE A 292 -16.22 17.45 23.01
C ILE A 292 -16.54 16.06 23.54
N ASP A 293 -16.79 15.97 24.84
CA ASP A 293 -17.13 14.74 25.55
C ASP A 293 -17.92 15.11 26.81
N GLY A 294 -18.84 14.26 27.25
CA GLY A 294 -19.56 14.46 28.50
C GLY A 294 -18.69 14.26 29.75
N LYS A 295 -17.45 13.77 29.59
CA LYS A 295 -16.55 13.42 30.69
C LYS A 295 -15.21 14.16 30.60
N PRO A 296 -14.88 15.04 31.57
CA PRO A 296 -13.59 15.71 31.64
C PRO A 296 -12.37 14.78 31.61
N SER A 297 -12.48 13.57 32.20
CA SER A 297 -11.40 12.57 32.14
C SER A 297 -11.06 12.13 30.72
N GLN A 298 -12.08 11.98 29.85
CA GLN A 298 -11.88 11.53 28.47
C GLN A 298 -11.33 12.66 27.59
N LEU A 299 -11.65 13.92 27.91
CA LEU A 299 -11.03 15.10 27.30
C LEU A 299 -9.55 15.20 27.68
N GLN A 300 -9.21 15.00 28.95
CA GLN A 300 -7.82 15.03 29.45
C GLN A 300 -6.97 13.92 28.82
N ALA A 301 -7.42 12.65 28.91
CA ALA A 301 -6.75 11.53 28.28
C ALA A 301 -6.65 11.69 26.74
N SER A 302 -7.62 12.38 26.11
CA SER A 302 -7.54 12.71 24.68
C SER A 302 -6.44 13.73 24.36
N ILE A 303 -6.20 14.73 25.22
CA ILE A 303 -5.10 15.69 25.06
C ILE A 303 -3.75 14.97 25.21
N GLU A 304 -3.62 14.13 26.23
CA GLU A 304 -2.39 13.37 26.53
C GLU A 304 -2.01 12.44 25.37
N ASN A 305 -2.95 11.61 24.90
CA ASN A 305 -2.75 10.73 23.75
C ASN A 305 -2.38 11.49 22.46
N VAL A 306 -3.01 12.65 22.21
CA VAL A 306 -2.64 13.49 21.05
C VAL A 306 -1.24 14.07 21.23
N SER A 307 -0.85 14.45 22.44
CA SER A 307 0.46 15.03 22.74
C SER A 307 1.58 13.98 22.61
N GLN A 308 1.34 12.75 23.06
CA GLN A 308 2.24 11.61 22.88
C GLN A 308 2.39 11.24 21.39
N LEU A 309 1.30 11.23 20.62
CA LEU A 309 1.38 10.98 19.18
C LEU A 309 2.14 12.10 18.45
N ARG A 310 1.97 13.36 18.85
CA ARG A 310 2.71 14.49 18.25
C ARG A 310 4.22 14.34 18.41
N SER A 311 4.71 14.00 19.60
CA SER A 311 6.14 13.80 19.84
C SER A 311 6.71 12.56 19.11
N GLN A 312 5.88 11.57 18.79
CA GLN A 312 6.25 10.45 17.93
C GLN A 312 6.27 10.80 16.43
N LEU A 313 5.44 11.75 15.98
CA LEU A 313 5.34 12.16 14.57
C LEU A 313 6.38 13.23 14.19
N ASP A 314 6.48 14.30 14.98
CA ASP A 314 7.43 15.39 14.80
C ASP A 314 7.55 16.19 16.13
N PRO A 315 8.63 16.00 16.92
CA PRO A 315 8.85 16.74 18.16
C PRO A 315 8.84 18.27 18.04
N ASN A 316 9.14 18.81 16.84
CA ASN A 316 9.26 20.25 16.58
C ASN A 316 8.14 20.77 15.65
N GLY A 317 7.10 19.96 15.41
CA GLY A 317 6.05 20.27 14.45
C GLY A 317 5.20 21.49 14.83
N ASN A 318 4.83 22.30 13.85
CA ASN A 318 3.87 23.41 14.04
C ASN A 318 2.44 22.88 14.12
N PHE A 319 2.06 22.35 15.29
CA PHE A 319 0.73 21.80 15.52
C PHE A 319 -0.33 22.87 15.87
N GLY A 320 -1.51 22.76 15.27
CA GLY A 320 -2.66 23.58 15.67
C GLY A 320 -3.18 23.24 17.07
N LYS A 321 -3.97 24.14 17.67
CA LYS A 321 -4.38 24.03 19.08
C LYS A 321 -5.47 22.97 19.26
N VAL A 322 -5.30 22.10 20.26
CA VAL A 322 -6.40 21.29 20.78
C VAL A 322 -7.18 22.14 21.78
N ARG A 323 -8.50 22.17 21.65
CA ARG A 323 -9.43 22.88 22.55
C ARG A 323 -10.48 21.90 23.06
N THR A 324 -10.85 21.97 24.32
CA THR A 324 -11.84 21.06 24.95
C THR A 324 -13.11 21.81 25.33
N HIS A 325 -14.25 21.13 25.22
CA HIS A 325 -15.58 21.69 25.42
C HIS A 325 -16.51 20.69 26.11
N SER A 326 -17.46 21.18 26.92
CA SER A 326 -18.63 20.39 27.33
C SER A 326 -19.65 20.30 26.17
N PRO A 327 -20.62 19.37 26.23
CA PRO A 327 -21.70 19.27 25.23
C PRO A 327 -22.49 20.58 25.05
N ASP A 328 -22.67 21.37 26.11
CA ASP A 328 -23.41 22.65 26.08
C ASP A 328 -22.74 23.68 25.17
N ALA A 329 -21.40 23.62 25.07
CA ALA A 329 -20.60 24.47 24.19
C ALA A 329 -20.51 23.95 22.74
N MET A 330 -21.18 22.84 22.40
CA MET A 330 -21.11 22.21 21.06
C MET A 330 -21.48 23.19 19.94
N LYS A 331 -22.57 23.95 20.09
CA LYS A 331 -23.00 24.95 19.09
C LYS A 331 -21.92 26.01 18.79
N ALA A 332 -21.16 26.41 19.81
CA ALA A 332 -20.06 27.38 19.66
C ALA A 332 -18.82 26.77 19.00
N ALA A 333 -18.53 25.48 19.24
CA ALA A 333 -17.44 24.78 18.56
C ALA A 333 -17.77 24.45 17.08
N LEU A 334 -19.03 24.09 16.80
CA LEU A 334 -19.53 23.84 15.44
C LEU A 334 -19.54 25.10 14.59
N SER A 335 -19.98 26.26 15.12
CA SER A 335 -20.00 27.54 14.38
C SER A 335 -18.63 28.00 13.88
N GLN A 336 -17.56 27.42 14.43
CA GLN A 336 -16.17 27.74 14.11
C GLN A 336 -15.50 26.73 13.14
N SER A 337 -16.22 25.69 12.72
CA SER A 337 -15.67 24.47 12.10
C SER A 337 -16.40 24.07 10.82
N TRP A 338 -15.69 23.43 9.88
CA TRP A 338 -16.21 23.00 8.57
C TRP A 338 -16.41 21.48 8.49
N LEU A 339 -15.88 20.74 9.46
CA LEU A 339 -16.00 19.29 9.61
C LEU A 339 -16.26 18.96 11.08
N VAL A 340 -17.25 18.12 11.35
CA VAL A 340 -17.41 17.42 12.63
C VAL A 340 -17.36 15.92 12.40
N VAL A 341 -16.69 15.20 13.30
CA VAL A 341 -16.62 13.74 13.31
C VAL A 341 -17.21 13.19 14.59
N GLU A 342 -18.21 12.33 14.45
CA GLU A 342 -18.86 11.55 15.49
C GLU A 342 -18.03 10.30 15.80
N CYS A 343 -17.55 10.19 17.04
CA CYS A 343 -16.86 9.03 17.61
C CYS A 343 -17.49 8.64 18.98
N VAL A 344 -18.82 8.63 19.07
CA VAL A 344 -19.57 8.10 20.23
C VAL A 344 -19.68 6.57 20.12
N PRO A 345 -20.00 5.84 21.23
CA PRO A 345 -20.06 4.38 21.24
C PRO A 345 -20.92 3.77 20.12
N GLU A 346 -20.56 2.56 19.70
CA GLU A 346 -21.14 1.84 18.57
C GLU A 346 -22.55 1.27 18.92
N ARG A 347 -23.52 2.17 19.14
CA ARG A 347 -24.93 1.88 19.41
C ARG A 347 -25.79 2.76 18.51
N LEU A 348 -26.57 2.15 17.60
CA LEU A 348 -27.32 2.86 16.56
C LEU A 348 -28.13 4.06 17.08
N HIS A 349 -28.99 3.87 18.09
CA HIS A 349 -29.79 4.95 18.71
C HIS A 349 -28.93 6.14 19.17
N MET A 350 -27.77 5.88 19.78
CA MET A 350 -26.90 6.95 20.30
C MET A 350 -26.24 7.74 19.16
N LYS A 351 -25.92 7.07 18.04
CA LYS A 351 -25.45 7.75 16.83
C LYS A 351 -26.56 8.53 16.14
N GLN A 352 -27.77 7.96 16.05
CA GLN A 352 -28.97 8.63 15.52
C GLN A 352 -29.30 9.91 16.30
N GLU A 353 -29.33 9.84 17.62
CA GLU A 353 -29.56 10.98 18.52
C GLU A 353 -28.50 12.08 18.33
N VAL A 354 -27.21 11.71 18.31
CA VAL A 354 -26.10 12.65 18.09
C VAL A 354 -26.09 13.20 16.67
N MET A 355 -26.48 12.43 15.65
CA MET A 355 -26.57 12.87 14.26
C MET A 355 -27.67 13.93 14.10
N ALA A 356 -28.83 13.74 14.74
CA ALA A 356 -29.89 14.74 14.75
C ALA A 356 -29.48 16.03 15.49
N GLN A 357 -28.80 15.92 16.64
CA GLN A 357 -28.25 17.08 17.36
C GLN A 357 -27.20 17.83 16.53
N LEU A 358 -26.31 17.11 15.84
CA LEU A 358 -25.31 17.71 14.96
C LEU A 358 -25.95 18.43 13.77
N ASP A 359 -26.95 17.85 13.13
CA ASP A 359 -27.63 18.52 12.01
C ASP A 359 -28.50 19.70 12.44
N ASP A 360 -29.06 19.68 13.66
CA ASP A 360 -29.75 20.85 14.21
C ASP A 360 -28.81 22.04 14.46
N LEU A 361 -27.65 21.76 15.09
CA LEU A 361 -26.74 22.77 15.65
C LEU A 361 -25.63 23.22 14.70
N ALA A 362 -25.20 22.38 13.75
CA ALA A 362 -24.08 22.69 12.87
C ALA A 362 -24.49 23.59 11.69
N PRO A 363 -23.71 24.65 11.37
CA PRO A 363 -23.91 25.46 10.16
C PRO A 363 -24.06 24.63 8.89
N GLU A 364 -24.82 25.12 7.91
CA GLU A 364 -25.12 24.39 6.66
C GLU A 364 -23.86 23.98 5.87
N ASP A 365 -22.79 24.78 5.95
CA ASP A 365 -21.48 24.53 5.32
C ASP A 365 -20.60 23.52 6.08
N THR A 366 -21.03 23.05 7.26
CA THR A 366 -20.30 22.04 8.04
C THR A 366 -20.65 20.63 7.56
N ILE A 367 -19.62 19.88 7.11
CA ILE A 367 -19.69 18.44 6.83
C ILE A 367 -19.83 17.68 8.15
N ILE A 368 -20.74 16.71 8.20
CA ILE A 368 -20.93 15.82 9.34
C ILE A 368 -20.46 14.41 8.95
N ALA A 369 -19.52 13.85 9.70
CA ALA A 369 -18.97 12.53 9.43
C ALA A 369 -19.15 11.58 10.63
N SER A 370 -19.37 10.29 10.38
CA SER A 370 -19.34 9.24 11.42
C SER A 370 -18.14 8.33 11.27
N ASN A 371 -17.42 8.09 12.37
CA ASN A 371 -16.37 7.07 12.51
C ASN A 371 -16.96 5.65 12.75
N SER A 372 -18.27 5.45 12.57
CA SER A 372 -18.86 4.12 12.70
C SER A 372 -18.24 3.15 11.70
N SER A 373 -17.75 2.01 12.20
CA SER A 373 -17.17 0.95 11.37
C SER A 373 -18.16 -0.20 11.12
N SER A 374 -19.23 -0.28 11.93
CA SER A 374 -20.32 -1.25 11.77
C SER A 374 -21.51 -0.70 11.00
N TYR A 375 -21.99 0.50 11.33
CA TYR A 375 -23.24 1.05 10.79
C TYR A 375 -22.98 1.97 9.57
N PRO A 376 -23.59 1.70 8.39
CA PRO A 376 -23.56 2.63 7.27
C PRO A 376 -24.39 3.88 7.58
N CYS A 377 -24.01 5.03 7.00
CA CYS A 377 -24.70 6.29 7.28
C CYS A 377 -26.17 6.28 6.86
N SER A 378 -26.57 5.48 5.87
CA SER A 378 -27.98 5.29 5.51
C SER A 378 -28.82 4.70 6.65
N GLU A 379 -28.23 3.86 7.51
CA GLU A 379 -28.86 3.34 8.74
C GLU A 379 -28.81 4.36 9.88
N ILE A 380 -27.69 5.10 10.02
CA ILE A 380 -27.52 6.15 11.04
C ILE A 380 -28.48 7.34 10.79
N VAL A 381 -28.86 7.63 9.53
CA VAL A 381 -29.86 8.66 9.20
C VAL A 381 -31.29 8.12 9.03
N ALA A 382 -31.49 6.80 9.08
CA ALA A 382 -32.80 6.19 8.87
C ALA A 382 -33.83 6.70 9.90
N GLY A 383 -34.96 7.21 9.40
CA GLY A 383 -36.03 7.75 10.23
C GLY A 383 -35.77 9.13 10.87
N LEU A 384 -34.61 9.76 10.63
CA LEU A 384 -34.30 11.08 11.20
C LEU A 384 -34.89 12.23 10.36
N ALA A 385 -35.55 13.18 11.03
CA ALA A 385 -36.05 14.41 10.43
C ALA A 385 -34.91 15.45 10.30
N LEU A 386 -34.02 15.23 9.33
CA LEU A 386 -32.83 16.07 9.10
C LEU A 386 -33.14 17.29 8.23
N LYS A 387 -32.57 18.45 8.61
CA LYS A 387 -32.57 19.69 7.83
C LYS A 387 -31.73 19.58 6.56
N ASN A 388 -30.54 18.96 6.66
CA ASN A 388 -29.65 18.81 5.51
C ASN A 388 -28.83 17.52 5.57
N ALA A 389 -29.46 16.40 5.20
CA ALA A 389 -28.79 15.11 5.09
C ALA A 389 -27.65 15.08 4.03
N ARG A 390 -27.61 16.01 3.05
CA ARG A 390 -26.62 15.96 1.95
C ARG A 390 -25.17 16.11 2.42
N ARG A 391 -24.96 16.64 3.62
CA ARG A 391 -23.63 16.85 4.23
C ARG A 391 -23.14 15.71 5.11
N ILE A 392 -23.90 14.62 5.23
CA ILE A 392 -23.60 13.48 6.10
C ILE A 392 -22.88 12.37 5.32
N LEU A 393 -21.85 11.77 5.91
CA LEU A 393 -21.05 10.68 5.34
C LEU A 393 -20.38 9.80 6.41
N ASN A 394 -19.94 8.59 6.06
CA ASN A 394 -19.04 7.80 6.89
C ASN A 394 -17.57 8.17 6.59
N TRP A 395 -16.76 8.11 7.63
CA TRP A 395 -15.34 8.41 7.63
C TRP A 395 -14.61 7.59 8.71
N PRO A 396 -14.51 6.24 8.62
CA PRO A 396 -13.71 5.44 9.55
C PRO A 396 -12.20 5.46 9.17
N PRO A 397 -11.33 6.19 9.90
CA PRO A 397 -9.89 6.02 9.81
C PRO A 397 -9.44 4.60 10.18
N GLU A 398 -8.70 3.98 9.28
CA GLU A 398 -7.60 3.10 9.63
C GLU A 398 -6.29 3.90 9.48
N ILE A 399 -5.11 3.29 9.63
CA ILE A 399 -3.83 4.02 9.63
C ILE A 399 -2.86 3.38 8.64
N PRO A 400 -2.43 4.06 7.56
CA PRO A 400 -2.82 5.40 7.10
C PRO A 400 -4.05 5.43 6.18
N VAL A 401 -4.66 4.27 5.90
CA VAL A 401 -5.77 4.08 4.96
C VAL A 401 -7.09 4.60 5.53
N ILE A 402 -7.90 5.29 4.72
CA ILE A 402 -9.22 5.75 5.16
C ILE A 402 -10.29 5.53 4.11
N GLU A 403 -11.44 5.01 4.53
CA GLU A 403 -12.57 4.75 3.66
C GLU A 403 -13.61 5.88 3.82
N ILE A 404 -14.22 6.30 2.70
CA ILE A 404 -15.19 7.41 2.67
C ILE A 404 -16.42 6.93 1.89
N MET A 405 -17.59 6.94 2.54
CA MET A 405 -18.84 6.40 2.01
C MET A 405 -19.98 7.40 2.23
N GLY A 406 -20.79 7.63 1.20
CA GLY A 406 -22.04 8.39 1.31
C GLY A 406 -23.25 7.46 1.51
N HIS A 407 -24.39 8.06 1.83
CA HIS A 407 -25.71 7.47 1.61
C HIS A 407 -26.34 8.07 0.33
N GLU A 408 -27.57 7.66 0.02
CA GLU A 408 -28.25 7.87 -1.27
C GLU A 408 -28.51 9.35 -1.62
N SER A 409 -28.37 10.26 -0.64
CA SER A 409 -28.53 11.71 -0.80
C SER A 409 -27.30 12.52 -0.39
N THR A 410 -26.18 11.88 -0.01
CA THR A 410 -24.90 12.58 0.25
C THR A 410 -24.40 13.27 -1.02
N ASP A 411 -23.91 14.49 -0.91
CA ASP A 411 -23.36 15.22 -2.05
C ASP A 411 -22.00 14.67 -2.48
N ALA A 412 -21.89 14.22 -3.72
CA ALA A 412 -20.66 13.69 -4.31
C ALA A 412 -19.49 14.70 -4.32
N PHE A 413 -19.78 16.02 -4.32
CA PHE A 413 -18.77 17.06 -4.17
C PHE A 413 -18.13 17.05 -2.77
N LEU A 414 -18.89 16.70 -1.73
CA LEU A 414 -18.39 16.62 -0.36
C LEU A 414 -17.55 15.35 -0.15
N ILE A 415 -17.95 14.21 -0.76
CA ILE A 415 -17.10 13.02 -0.84
C ILE A 415 -15.75 13.36 -1.49
N ARG A 416 -15.77 14.02 -2.67
CA ARG A 416 -14.55 14.48 -3.35
C ARG A 416 -13.72 15.42 -2.47
N THR A 417 -14.36 16.39 -1.82
CA THR A 417 -13.70 17.34 -0.91
C THR A 417 -13.00 16.60 0.23
N MET A 418 -13.66 15.61 0.84
CA MET A 418 -13.08 14.82 1.91
C MET A 418 -11.90 13.95 1.41
N MET A 419 -11.98 13.36 0.21
CA MET A 419 -10.85 12.66 -0.41
C MET A 419 -9.63 13.59 -0.57
N GLU A 420 -9.82 14.77 -1.18
CA GLU A 420 -8.74 15.75 -1.40
C GLU A 420 -8.13 16.25 -0.07
N ARG A 421 -8.97 16.51 0.94
CA ARG A 421 -8.52 16.94 2.28
C ARG A 421 -7.77 15.84 3.03
N CYS A 422 -8.22 14.58 2.96
CA CYS A 422 -7.56 13.47 3.62
C CYS A 422 -6.16 13.21 3.04
N ALA A 423 -6.03 13.27 1.71
CA ALA A 423 -4.73 13.20 1.05
C ALA A 423 -3.78 14.33 1.50
N ALA A 424 -4.27 15.58 1.59
CA ALA A 424 -3.49 16.71 2.08
C ALA A 424 -3.03 16.58 3.54
N HIS A 425 -3.75 15.80 4.36
CA HIS A 425 -3.39 15.45 5.74
C HIS A 425 -2.60 14.13 5.87
N GLY A 426 -2.15 13.55 4.75
CA GLY A 426 -1.29 12.36 4.74
C GLY A 426 -2.02 11.07 5.15
N PHE A 427 -3.31 10.96 4.84
CA PHE A 427 -4.00 9.68 4.75
C PHE A 427 -3.97 9.15 3.31
N SER A 428 -4.30 7.88 3.14
CA SER A 428 -4.57 7.25 1.84
C SER A 428 -6.07 7.02 1.70
N PRO A 429 -6.83 7.96 1.08
CA PRO A 429 -8.29 7.89 1.05
C PRO A 429 -8.85 7.07 -0.12
N PHE A 430 -9.92 6.32 0.15
CA PHE A 430 -10.63 5.47 -0.81
C PHE A 430 -12.13 5.74 -0.76
N HIS A 431 -12.76 5.89 -1.92
CA HIS A 431 -14.20 6.16 -2.05
C HIS A 431 -14.98 4.85 -2.20
N VAL A 432 -15.79 4.51 -1.20
CA VAL A 432 -16.74 3.41 -1.22
C VAL A 432 -18.01 3.88 -1.93
N ARG A 433 -18.17 3.47 -3.20
CA ARG A 433 -19.15 4.04 -4.15
C ARG A 433 -20.63 3.71 -3.87
N GLY A 434 -20.92 2.95 -2.81
CA GLY A 434 -22.27 2.54 -2.45
C GLY A 434 -22.27 1.75 -1.14
N THR A 435 -23.44 1.67 -0.51
CA THR A 435 -23.65 1.13 0.84
C THR A 435 -23.05 -0.27 1.02
N SER A 436 -22.03 -0.38 1.88
CA SER A 436 -21.31 -1.63 2.14
C SER A 436 -20.99 -1.80 3.62
N ILE A 437 -21.60 -2.80 4.26
CA ILE A 437 -21.26 -3.24 5.62
C ILE A 437 -19.83 -3.79 5.61
N GLY A 438 -18.96 -3.24 6.47
CA GLY A 438 -17.52 -3.52 6.44
C GLY A 438 -16.76 -2.81 5.31
N TYR A 439 -17.37 -1.81 4.65
CA TYR A 439 -16.74 -0.95 3.64
C TYR A 439 -16.12 -1.76 2.48
N ILE A 440 -14.89 -1.45 2.04
CA ILE A 440 -14.13 -2.26 1.07
C ILE A 440 -13.16 -3.18 1.83
N TYR A 441 -12.29 -2.65 2.69
CA TYR A 441 -11.20 -3.44 3.26
C TYR A 441 -11.71 -4.53 4.21
N ASN A 442 -12.49 -4.15 5.22
CA ASN A 442 -12.98 -5.10 6.23
C ASN A 442 -13.95 -6.15 5.62
N ARG A 443 -14.66 -5.80 4.54
CA ARG A 443 -15.50 -6.71 3.75
C ARG A 443 -14.70 -7.75 2.96
N ILE A 444 -13.61 -7.33 2.29
CA ILE A 444 -12.71 -8.25 1.57
C ILE A 444 -11.95 -9.12 2.58
N TRP A 445 -11.47 -8.52 3.67
CA TRP A 445 -10.80 -9.22 4.76
C TRP A 445 -11.69 -10.32 5.37
N ALA A 446 -12.98 -10.06 5.62
CA ALA A 446 -13.90 -11.08 6.10
C ALA A 446 -13.98 -12.31 5.16
N ALA A 447 -13.99 -12.10 3.84
CA ALA A 447 -13.97 -13.21 2.88
C ALA A 447 -12.65 -13.98 2.95
N ILE A 448 -11.50 -13.31 2.93
CA ILE A 448 -10.17 -13.93 3.04
C ILE A 448 -10.03 -14.74 4.34
N LYS A 449 -10.41 -14.13 5.46
CA LYS A 449 -10.35 -14.71 6.82
C LYS A 449 -11.15 -16.02 6.90
N ARG A 450 -12.40 -15.99 6.43
CA ARG A 450 -13.31 -17.13 6.41
C ARG A 450 -12.82 -18.25 5.47
N GLU A 451 -12.24 -17.90 4.32
CA GLU A 451 -11.72 -18.89 3.37
C GLU A 451 -10.45 -19.59 3.90
N ALA A 452 -9.56 -18.84 4.55
CA ALA A 452 -8.39 -19.40 5.23
C ALA A 452 -8.80 -20.37 6.35
N LEU A 453 -9.80 -19.99 7.16
CA LEU A 453 -10.40 -20.86 8.18
C LEU A 453 -11.05 -22.12 7.58
N LEU A 454 -11.73 -22.01 6.43
CA LEU A 454 -12.30 -23.17 5.73
C LEU A 454 -11.19 -24.11 5.24
N THR A 455 -10.14 -23.57 4.62
CA THR A 455 -8.98 -24.32 4.10
C THR A 455 -8.30 -25.13 5.22
N ALA A 456 -8.17 -24.55 6.42
CA ALA A 456 -7.61 -25.23 7.58
C ALA A 456 -8.60 -26.24 8.24
N ALA A 457 -9.90 -25.96 8.21
CA ALA A 457 -10.94 -26.87 8.70
C ALA A 457 -11.09 -28.12 7.81
N GLU A 458 -10.87 -27.99 6.50
CA GLU A 458 -10.85 -29.09 5.52
C GLU A 458 -9.51 -29.85 5.49
N GLY A 459 -8.50 -29.40 6.26
CA GLY A 459 -7.19 -30.04 6.35
C GLY A 459 -6.28 -29.84 5.12
N ALA A 460 -6.60 -28.89 4.24
CA ALA A 460 -5.82 -28.61 3.03
C ALA A 460 -4.51 -27.84 3.31
N GLY A 461 -4.32 -27.35 4.53
CA GLY A 461 -3.06 -26.80 5.05
C GLY A 461 -3.20 -26.35 6.50
N THR A 462 -2.10 -26.35 7.25
CA THR A 462 -2.08 -25.83 8.62
C THR A 462 -2.09 -24.29 8.65
N PRO A 463 -2.46 -23.66 9.79
CA PRO A 463 -2.34 -22.21 9.97
C PRO A 463 -0.98 -21.62 9.58
N ASP A 464 0.13 -22.30 9.88
CA ASP A 464 1.47 -21.80 9.54
C ASP A 464 1.80 -21.92 8.05
N GLU A 465 1.41 -23.01 7.39
CA GLU A 465 1.58 -23.16 5.94
C GLU A 465 0.75 -22.14 5.16
N ILE A 466 -0.50 -21.91 5.57
CA ILE A 466 -1.36 -20.90 4.94
C ILE A 466 -0.76 -19.51 5.14
N ASP A 467 -0.32 -19.16 6.35
CA ASP A 467 0.35 -17.88 6.60
C ASP A 467 1.70 -17.76 5.85
N ALA A 468 2.47 -18.84 5.73
CA ALA A 468 3.71 -18.88 4.95
C ALA A 468 3.45 -18.66 3.46
N ILE A 469 2.41 -19.27 2.88
CA ILE A 469 1.99 -19.04 1.49
C ILE A 469 1.48 -17.61 1.30
N PHE A 470 0.68 -17.07 2.21
CA PHE A 470 0.22 -15.67 2.13
C PHE A 470 1.39 -14.68 2.18
N ARG A 471 2.32 -14.84 3.14
CA ARG A 471 3.57 -14.05 3.24
C ARG A 471 4.44 -14.24 1.98
N GLY A 472 4.51 -15.46 1.43
CA GLY A 472 5.28 -15.82 0.25
C GLY A 472 4.75 -15.24 -1.07
N VAL A 473 3.43 -15.25 -1.28
CA VAL A 473 2.77 -14.81 -2.52
C VAL A 473 2.45 -13.31 -2.48
N LEU A 474 1.76 -12.85 -1.43
CA LEU A 474 1.28 -11.46 -1.32
C LEU A 474 2.33 -10.49 -0.75
N LYS A 475 3.48 -11.00 -0.29
CA LYS A 475 4.57 -10.24 0.34
C LYS A 475 4.12 -9.44 1.57
N THR A 476 3.08 -9.89 2.26
CA THR A 476 2.63 -9.33 3.53
C THR A 476 3.61 -9.68 4.66
N GLY A 477 3.70 -8.83 5.68
CA GLY A 477 4.54 -9.10 6.86
C GLY A 477 3.96 -10.13 7.83
N LYS A 478 2.65 -10.42 7.72
CA LYS A 478 1.86 -11.36 8.52
C LYS A 478 0.86 -12.07 7.60
N GLY A 479 0.46 -13.30 7.93
CA GLY A 479 -0.60 -14.01 7.21
C GLY A 479 -1.96 -13.88 7.91
N PRO A 480 -3.02 -14.51 7.36
CA PRO A 480 -4.37 -14.40 7.91
C PRO A 480 -4.52 -14.91 9.35
N PHE A 481 -3.87 -16.01 9.73
CA PHE A 481 -3.98 -16.59 11.09
C PHE A 481 -3.25 -15.73 12.12
N GLU A 482 -2.05 -15.21 11.80
CA GLU A 482 -1.35 -14.28 12.68
C GLU A 482 -2.13 -12.97 12.87
N LEU A 483 -2.86 -12.51 11.85
CA LEU A 483 -3.77 -11.36 11.95
C LEU A 483 -5.01 -11.66 12.80
N MET A 484 -5.57 -12.87 12.74
CA MET A 484 -6.68 -13.28 13.60
C MET A 484 -6.26 -13.35 15.07
N ASP A 485 -5.09 -13.92 15.38
CA ASP A 485 -4.57 -13.98 16.76
C ASP A 485 -4.29 -12.58 17.35
N ILE A 486 -3.97 -11.58 16.52
CA ILE A 486 -3.78 -10.18 16.94
C ILE A 486 -5.11 -9.46 17.22
N VAL A 487 -6.17 -9.77 16.46
CA VAL A 487 -7.53 -9.24 16.71
C VAL A 487 -8.17 -9.88 17.94
N GLY A 488 -7.90 -11.17 18.14
CA GLY A 488 -8.48 -12.01 19.18
C GLY A 488 -9.54 -12.95 18.60
N LEU A 489 -9.44 -14.25 18.91
CA LEU A 489 -10.22 -15.29 18.24
C LEU A 489 -11.73 -15.25 18.57
N ASP A 490 -12.08 -14.74 19.74
CA ASP A 490 -13.46 -14.48 20.17
C ASP A 490 -14.09 -13.36 19.32
N VAL A 491 -13.40 -12.23 19.18
CA VAL A 491 -13.83 -11.11 18.34
C VAL A 491 -13.91 -11.53 16.86
N VAL A 492 -13.00 -12.41 16.42
CA VAL A 492 -13.03 -12.99 15.08
C VAL A 492 -14.25 -13.89 14.87
N PHE A 493 -14.67 -14.65 15.89
CA PHE A 493 -15.85 -15.52 15.89
C PHE A 493 -17.15 -14.72 15.90
N ASP A 494 -17.30 -13.74 16.80
CA ASP A 494 -18.47 -12.83 16.87
C ASP A 494 -18.74 -12.14 15.51
N ILE A 495 -17.67 -11.75 14.81
CA ILE A 495 -17.74 -11.16 13.47
C ILE A 495 -18.23 -12.18 12.42
N GLU A 496 -17.83 -13.46 12.50
CA GLU A 496 -18.35 -14.48 11.58
C GLU A 496 -19.79 -14.88 11.88
N GLU A 497 -20.20 -14.95 13.15
CA GLU A 497 -21.61 -15.14 13.51
C GLU A 497 -22.47 -14.00 12.98
N HIS A 498 -22.04 -12.74 13.15
CA HIS A 498 -22.73 -11.59 12.58
C HIS A 498 -22.83 -11.67 11.04
N TYR A 499 -21.74 -12.05 10.35
CA TYR A 499 -21.77 -12.22 8.89
C TYR A 499 -22.60 -13.42 8.42
N ALA A 500 -22.70 -14.50 9.21
CA ALA A 500 -23.56 -15.65 8.91
C ALA A 500 -25.04 -15.30 9.09
N ALA A 501 -25.41 -14.63 10.18
CA ALA A 501 -26.76 -14.13 10.41
C ALA A 501 -27.19 -13.12 9.33
N ALA A 502 -26.28 -12.24 8.90
CA ALA A 502 -26.53 -11.27 7.82
C ALA A 502 -26.50 -11.88 6.39
N ARG A 503 -26.05 -13.13 6.24
CA ARG A 503 -25.89 -13.81 4.93
C ARG A 503 -26.16 -15.32 5.09
N GLY A 504 -27.42 -15.73 4.99
CA GLY A 504 -27.88 -17.12 5.25
C GLY A 504 -27.39 -18.22 4.29
N HIS A 505 -26.20 -18.09 3.70
CA HIS A 505 -25.55 -19.06 2.82
C HIS A 505 -24.04 -19.22 3.12
N LEU A 506 -23.57 -18.81 4.30
CA LEU A 506 -22.17 -19.00 4.70
C LEU A 506 -21.94 -20.38 5.34
N PRO A 507 -20.79 -21.05 5.08
CA PRO A 507 -20.47 -22.32 5.73
C PRO A 507 -20.35 -22.18 7.25
N GLU A 508 -20.62 -23.27 7.97
CA GLU A 508 -20.49 -23.34 9.42
C GLU A 508 -19.06 -23.70 9.85
N GLN A 509 -18.37 -24.53 9.05
CA GLN A 509 -17.05 -25.09 9.35
C GLN A 509 -16.01 -24.06 9.83
N PRO A 510 -15.89 -22.84 9.27
CA PRO A 510 -14.99 -21.80 9.79
C PRO A 510 -15.28 -21.39 11.24
N ARG A 511 -16.56 -21.35 11.62
CA ARG A 511 -17.04 -20.99 12.96
C ARG A 511 -16.85 -22.16 13.93
N SER A 512 -17.16 -23.39 13.50
CA SER A 512 -16.88 -24.61 14.26
C SER A 512 -15.38 -24.80 14.53
N TYR A 513 -14.52 -24.49 13.55
CA TYR A 513 -13.06 -24.53 13.68
C TYR A 513 -12.57 -23.53 14.73
N LEU A 514 -12.98 -22.25 14.63
CA LEU A 514 -12.70 -21.22 15.66
C LEU A 514 -13.17 -21.65 17.05
N ALA A 515 -14.39 -22.17 17.18
CA ALA A 515 -14.96 -22.61 18.46
C ALA A 515 -14.09 -23.68 19.14
N SER A 516 -13.42 -24.55 18.38
CA SER A 516 -12.49 -25.57 18.91
C SER A 516 -11.21 -25.00 19.54
N TYR A 517 -10.86 -23.73 19.25
CA TYR A 517 -9.79 -22.97 19.92
C TYR A 517 -10.34 -22.21 21.14
N LEU A 518 -11.51 -21.58 20.99
CA LEU A 518 -12.17 -20.86 22.08
C LEU A 518 -12.50 -21.76 23.29
N GLN A 519 -12.96 -22.99 23.03
CA GLN A 519 -13.21 -24.01 24.06
C GLN A 519 -11.96 -24.39 24.87
N LYS A 520 -10.75 -24.15 24.34
CA LYS A 520 -9.46 -24.38 25.02
C LYS A 520 -8.94 -23.12 25.73
N GLY A 521 -9.66 -22.00 25.65
CA GLY A 521 -9.19 -20.69 26.13
C GLY A 521 -8.16 -20.02 25.22
N HIS A 522 -7.96 -20.50 23.99
CA HIS A 522 -7.04 -19.92 23.03
C HIS A 522 -7.72 -18.70 22.37
N LEU A 523 -7.45 -17.50 22.88
CA LEU A 523 -8.02 -16.23 22.42
C LEU A 523 -7.06 -15.38 21.56
N GLY A 524 -5.87 -15.90 21.21
CA GLY A 524 -4.84 -15.19 20.45
C GLY A 524 -3.75 -14.58 21.33
N VAL A 525 -3.12 -13.51 20.84
CA VAL A 525 -2.01 -12.80 21.53
C VAL A 525 -2.38 -12.39 22.96
N LYS A 526 -3.64 -12.00 23.19
CA LYS A 526 -4.13 -11.52 24.50
C LYS A 526 -4.21 -12.61 25.59
N SER A 527 -4.18 -13.88 25.23
CA SER A 527 -4.09 -15.03 26.14
C SER A 527 -2.73 -15.72 26.09
N GLY A 528 -1.76 -15.19 25.34
CA GLY A 528 -0.48 -15.85 25.06
C GLY A 528 -0.59 -17.05 24.10
N GLN A 529 -1.79 -17.40 23.64
CA GLN A 529 -2.01 -18.55 22.76
C GLN A 529 -3.32 -18.43 21.97
N GLY A 530 -3.25 -18.76 20.68
CA GLY A 530 -4.34 -18.76 19.71
C GLY A 530 -4.17 -19.92 18.74
N PHE A 531 -4.05 -19.60 17.45
CA PHE A 531 -3.47 -20.51 16.46
C PHE A 531 -1.97 -20.74 16.69
N TYR A 532 -1.27 -19.70 17.15
CA TYR A 532 0.15 -19.76 17.53
C TYR A 532 0.34 -19.66 19.06
N THR A 533 1.57 -19.91 19.51
CA THR A 533 1.96 -19.65 20.90
C THR A 533 2.84 -18.41 20.96
N TYR A 534 2.57 -17.53 21.94
CA TYR A 534 3.25 -16.26 22.17
C TYR A 534 3.87 -16.27 23.56
N GLY A 535 5.20 -16.27 23.64
CA GLY A 535 5.92 -16.23 24.91
C GLY A 535 5.62 -14.97 25.72
N SER A 536 5.85 -15.02 27.03
CA SER A 536 5.61 -13.92 27.98
C SER A 536 6.60 -12.74 27.87
N SER A 537 7.28 -12.59 26.73
CA SER A 537 8.17 -11.49 26.38
C SER A 537 7.61 -10.71 25.17
N PRO A 538 7.83 -9.39 25.05
CA PRO A 538 7.15 -8.54 24.06
C PRO A 538 7.63 -8.70 22.59
N SER A 539 8.29 -9.81 22.26
CA SER A 539 8.66 -10.14 20.88
C SER A 539 7.45 -10.63 20.09
N MET A 540 6.88 -9.77 19.24
CA MET A 540 5.75 -10.09 18.34
C MET A 540 6.16 -11.03 17.18
N ARG A 541 6.59 -12.25 17.49
CA ARG A 541 6.75 -13.36 16.55
C ARG A 541 6.08 -14.60 17.15
N PRO A 542 5.28 -15.36 16.37
CA PRO A 542 4.82 -16.66 16.81
C PRO A 542 6.00 -17.62 16.91
N GLU A 543 6.02 -18.48 17.93
CA GLU A 543 6.78 -19.74 17.86
C GLU A 543 5.91 -20.78 17.15
N SER A 544 6.51 -21.53 16.21
CA SER A 544 5.79 -22.58 15.51
C SER A 544 5.50 -23.77 16.44
N PRO A 545 4.37 -24.47 16.28
CA PRO A 545 4.11 -25.71 16.99
C PRO A 545 5.23 -26.72 16.72
N ARG A 546 5.86 -27.23 17.79
CA ARG A 546 6.88 -28.28 17.66
C ARG A 546 6.20 -29.61 17.41
N GLU A 547 6.10 -30.02 16.14
CA GLU A 547 5.80 -31.42 15.83
C GLU A 547 6.89 -32.34 16.41
N THR A 548 6.45 -33.38 17.11
CA THR A 548 7.35 -34.43 17.60
C THR A 548 7.72 -35.36 16.46
N ALA A 549 8.89 -35.13 15.86
CA ALA A 549 9.35 -35.88 14.69
C ALA A 549 9.34 -37.42 14.90
N PRO A 550 8.69 -38.20 14.02
CA PRO A 550 8.69 -39.66 14.12
C PRO A 550 10.07 -40.22 13.83
N THR A 551 10.70 -40.82 14.85
CA THR A 551 12.09 -41.29 14.77
C THR A 551 12.18 -42.67 14.12
N THR A 552 12.28 -42.73 12.78
CA THR A 552 12.76 -43.93 12.09
C THR A 552 13.50 -43.55 10.80
N ALA A 553 14.83 -43.71 10.81
CA ALA A 553 15.66 -43.47 9.63
C ALA A 553 15.64 -44.69 8.70
N CYS A 554 14.78 -44.66 7.67
CA CYS A 554 14.81 -45.66 6.61
C CYS A 554 16.03 -45.46 5.70
N LYS A 555 17.05 -46.30 5.83
CA LYS A 555 18.17 -46.35 4.88
C LYS A 555 17.66 -46.91 3.55
N ILE A 556 17.80 -46.15 2.46
CA ILE A 556 17.58 -46.65 1.11
C ILE A 556 18.87 -47.37 0.69
N ASP A 557 18.83 -48.69 0.63
CA ASP A 557 19.92 -49.51 0.10
C ASP A 557 19.79 -49.62 -1.43
N THR A 558 20.71 -49.03 -2.17
CA THR A 558 20.70 -49.01 -3.63
C THR A 558 21.37 -50.25 -4.22
N SER A 559 20.84 -51.44 -3.93
CA SER A 559 21.43 -52.73 -4.35
C SER A 559 20.44 -53.84 -4.74
N GLN A 560 19.44 -53.53 -5.60
CA GLN A 560 18.73 -54.59 -6.33
C GLN A 560 18.18 -54.19 -7.71
N SER A 561 18.05 -55.19 -8.57
CA SER A 561 17.78 -55.08 -10.01
C SER A 561 16.30 -54.92 -10.36
N ALA A 562 16.01 -54.19 -11.44
CA ALA A 562 14.66 -54.00 -11.94
C ALA A 562 14.04 -55.27 -12.58
N PRO A 563 12.73 -55.54 -12.38
CA PRO A 563 11.97 -56.46 -13.21
C PRO A 563 11.42 -55.75 -14.46
N HIS A 564 11.36 -56.45 -15.60
CA HIS A 564 10.58 -56.03 -16.76
C HIS A 564 9.08 -56.02 -16.44
N ILE A 565 8.35 -55.03 -16.95
CA ILE A 565 6.90 -55.12 -17.16
C ILE A 565 6.64 -55.07 -18.67
N ARG A 566 5.99 -56.12 -19.19
CA ARG A 566 5.20 -56.09 -20.43
C ARG A 566 3.73 -56.16 -20.01
N GLY A 567 2.87 -55.42 -20.71
CA GLY A 567 1.45 -55.26 -20.42
C GLY A 567 0.94 -54.04 -21.15
#